data_AF-A0A7C5EUZ9-F1
#
_entry.id   AF-A0A7C5EUZ9-F1
#
_cell.length_a   1.000
_cell.length_b   1.000
_cell.length_c   1.000
_cell.angle_alpha   90.00
_cell.angle_beta   90.00
_cell.angle_gamma   90.00
#
_symmetry.space_group_name_H-M   'P 1'
#
loop_
_entity.id
_entity.type
_entity.pdbx_description
1 polymer ?
#
loop_
_entity_poly.entity_id
_entity_poly.type
_entity_poly.pdbx_seq_one_letter_code
_entity_poly.pdbx_strand_id
1 'polypeptide(L)'
;MVRHGDGDKPIWATEVGWNALPEDFPAFPNYGRVTLEKQAEYATQAYARASREWPWMGVMNYWFFRRPSDSEKGQTWYYFRLVEPDFTPLPVYNALTEWMHRPPAVGLGFHQEDHWALHYEGQWATERDGQAVLGAYRRGTAGDRLTFDFDGTALELVVRSPNDRERIQVWVDGRPHRLREVGPAPYTQAPSLRVARGLPNGRHHVELAVKDGDFSLDGIIVRQEAPRWPLWAALGTLAAAGGAFFGKRVRRAW
;
A
#
# COMPACT_ATOMS: atom_id res chain seq x y z
N MET A 1 -20.92 -0.16 -5.79
CA MET A 1 -19.95 -1.21 -6.12
C MET A 1 -20.36 -2.56 -5.50
N VAL A 2 -20.10 -2.83 -4.21
CA VAL A 2 -20.36 -4.16 -3.60
C VAL A 2 -21.80 -4.66 -3.78
N ARG A 3 -22.82 -3.83 -3.48
CA ARG A 3 -24.23 -4.20 -3.66
C ARG A 3 -24.62 -4.56 -5.10
N HIS A 4 -23.80 -4.16 -6.08
CA HIS A 4 -24.01 -4.41 -7.50
C HIS A 4 -23.08 -5.51 -8.05
N GLY A 5 -22.38 -6.26 -7.18
CA GLY A 5 -21.47 -7.34 -7.60
C GLY A 5 -20.08 -6.88 -8.05
N ASP A 6 -19.79 -5.58 -7.95
CA ASP A 6 -18.51 -5.00 -8.41
C ASP A 6 -17.44 -4.95 -7.29
N GLY A 7 -17.54 -5.82 -6.28
CA GLY A 7 -16.62 -5.82 -5.14
C GLY A 7 -15.17 -6.11 -5.55
N ASP A 8 -14.98 -6.84 -6.64
CA ASP A 8 -13.69 -7.30 -7.13
C ASP A 8 -13.16 -6.48 -8.32
N LYS A 9 -13.84 -5.39 -8.69
CA LYS A 9 -13.38 -4.53 -9.78
C LYS A 9 -12.29 -3.58 -9.24
N PRO A 10 -11.08 -3.57 -9.82
CA PRO A 10 -10.07 -2.60 -9.45
C PRO A 10 -10.57 -1.18 -9.78
N ILE A 11 -10.26 -0.22 -8.91
CA ILE A 11 -10.60 1.19 -9.12
C ILE A 11 -9.30 1.94 -9.40
N TRP A 12 -9.25 2.67 -10.50
CA TRP A 12 -8.10 3.51 -10.85
C TRP A 12 -8.54 4.98 -10.88
N ALA A 13 -7.66 5.87 -10.42
CA ALA A 13 -7.83 7.30 -10.61
C ALA A 13 -7.07 7.72 -11.87
N THR A 14 -7.81 8.03 -12.93
CA THR A 14 -7.23 8.44 -14.22
C THR A 14 -6.69 9.86 -14.20
N GLU A 15 -7.19 10.72 -13.32
CA GLU A 15 -6.74 12.09 -13.13
C GLU A 15 -6.86 12.46 -11.65
N VAL A 16 -5.74 12.83 -11.03
CA VAL A 16 -5.69 13.44 -9.69
C VAL A 16 -4.84 14.69 -9.72
N GLY A 17 -5.18 15.68 -8.91
CA GLY A 17 -4.39 16.89 -8.81
C GLY A 17 -5.11 17.99 -8.03
N TRP A 18 -4.38 19.06 -7.75
CA TRP A 18 -4.90 20.28 -7.13
C TRP A 18 -4.55 21.48 -7.99
N ASN A 19 -5.48 22.43 -8.10
CA ASN A 19 -5.35 23.56 -9.01
C ASN A 19 -4.73 24.77 -8.30
N ALA A 20 -3.53 25.18 -8.73
CA ALA A 20 -2.83 26.35 -8.20
C ALA A 20 -3.13 27.63 -9.00
N LEU A 21 -4.42 27.91 -9.23
CA LEU A 21 -4.86 29.06 -10.03
C LEU A 21 -4.50 30.40 -9.34
N PRO A 22 -3.87 31.37 -10.02
CA PRO A 22 -3.55 32.67 -9.47
C PRO A 22 -4.78 33.39 -8.89
N GLU A 23 -4.58 34.20 -7.85
CA GLU A 23 -5.66 34.93 -7.19
C GLU A 23 -6.30 35.98 -8.09
N ASP A 24 -5.49 36.64 -8.91
CA ASP A 24 -5.83 37.67 -9.88
C ASP A 24 -6.33 37.11 -11.23
N PHE A 25 -6.51 35.79 -11.33
CA PHE A 25 -7.01 35.17 -12.55
C PHE A 25 -8.45 35.63 -12.85
N PRO A 26 -8.75 36.09 -14.09
CA PRO A 26 -10.00 36.79 -14.39
C PRO A 26 -11.24 35.89 -14.45
N ALA A 27 -11.07 34.59 -14.74
CA ALA A 27 -12.19 33.65 -14.80
C ALA A 27 -12.52 33.04 -13.43
N PHE A 28 -13.76 32.56 -13.30
CA PHE A 28 -14.22 31.84 -12.11
C PHE A 28 -13.36 30.58 -11.84
N PRO A 29 -12.92 30.32 -10.59
CA PRO A 29 -12.09 29.17 -10.23
C PRO A 29 -12.91 27.87 -10.19
N ASN A 30 -13.33 27.35 -11.34
CA ASN A 30 -14.23 26.20 -11.46
C ASN A 30 -13.66 24.87 -10.93
N TYR A 31 -12.35 24.77 -10.72
CA TYR A 31 -11.66 23.62 -10.10
C TYR A 31 -11.22 23.89 -8.64
N GLY A 32 -11.66 25.00 -8.05
CA GLY A 32 -11.13 25.49 -6.79
C GLY A 32 -9.74 26.14 -6.95
N ARG A 33 -9.15 26.53 -5.80
CA ARG A 33 -7.86 27.21 -5.75
C ARG A 33 -7.09 26.79 -4.50
N VAL A 34 -5.82 26.45 -4.68
CA VAL A 34 -4.84 26.29 -3.60
C VAL A 34 -3.57 27.07 -3.94
N THR A 35 -2.67 27.26 -2.98
CA THR A 35 -1.33 27.78 -3.27
C THR A 35 -0.46 26.70 -3.90
N LEU A 36 0.68 27.06 -4.49
CA LEU A 36 1.65 26.10 -5.03
C LEU A 36 2.18 25.15 -3.94
N GLU A 37 2.37 25.64 -2.73
CA GLU A 37 2.82 24.85 -1.58
C GLU A 37 1.76 23.83 -1.18
N LYS A 38 0.49 24.24 -1.12
CA LYS A 38 -0.63 23.33 -0.83
C LYS A 38 -0.85 22.32 -1.93
N GLN A 39 -0.64 22.68 -3.20
CA GLN A 39 -0.67 21.73 -4.31
C GLN A 39 0.36 20.62 -4.09
N ALA A 40 1.60 20.98 -3.72
CA ALA A 40 2.66 20.03 -3.42
C ALA A 40 2.35 19.13 -2.21
N GLU A 41 1.86 19.73 -1.12
CA GLU A 41 1.46 19.03 0.09
C GLU A 41 0.33 18.03 -0.19
N TYR A 42 -0.76 18.47 -0.81
CA TYR A 42 -1.93 17.62 -1.04
C TYR A 42 -1.64 16.50 -2.04
N ALA A 43 -0.84 16.77 -3.08
CA ALA A 43 -0.42 15.75 -4.03
C ALA A 43 0.27 14.58 -3.32
N THR A 44 1.30 14.86 -2.51
CA THR A 44 2.03 13.82 -1.78
C THR A 44 1.17 13.13 -0.73
N GLN A 45 0.34 13.87 0.02
CA GLN A 45 -0.59 13.29 1.00
C GLN A 45 -1.61 12.34 0.36
N ALA A 46 -2.10 12.62 -0.84
CA ALA A 46 -3.04 11.76 -1.52
C ALA A 46 -2.43 10.39 -1.87
N TYR A 47 -1.23 10.37 -2.45
CA TYR A 47 -0.50 9.13 -2.71
C TYR A 47 -0.17 8.39 -1.41
N ALA A 48 0.28 9.12 -0.38
CA ALA A 48 0.57 8.56 0.93
C ALA A 48 -0.66 7.93 1.59
N ARG A 49 -1.84 8.53 1.40
CA ARG A 49 -3.08 8.03 1.97
C ARG A 49 -3.59 6.82 1.21
N ALA A 50 -3.59 6.88 -0.12
CA ALA A 50 -4.02 5.78 -0.95
C ALA A 50 -3.21 4.51 -0.67
N SER A 51 -1.88 4.61 -0.56
CA SER A 51 -1.02 3.47 -0.26
C SER A 51 -1.28 2.86 1.13
N ARG A 52 -1.70 3.67 2.11
CA ARG A 52 -1.93 3.25 3.50
C ARG A 52 -3.34 2.76 3.77
N GLU A 53 -4.34 3.32 3.10
CA GLU A 53 -5.74 3.17 3.48
C GLU A 53 -6.61 2.51 2.39
N TRP A 54 -6.19 2.52 1.12
CA TRP A 54 -7.04 2.16 -0.01
C TRP A 54 -6.50 0.95 -0.78
N PRO A 55 -6.57 -0.27 -0.22
CA PRO A 55 -6.08 -1.48 -0.91
C PRO A 55 -6.85 -1.80 -2.21
N TRP A 56 -7.96 -1.11 -2.46
CA TRP A 56 -8.79 -1.22 -3.66
C TRP A 56 -8.40 -0.21 -4.76
N MET A 57 -7.57 0.79 -4.45
CA MET A 57 -7.07 1.76 -5.42
C MET A 57 -5.83 1.18 -6.10
N GLY A 58 -5.93 0.96 -7.42
CA GLY A 58 -4.81 0.55 -8.25
C GLY A 58 -3.96 1.76 -8.66
N VAL A 59 -4.01 2.11 -9.94
CA VAL A 59 -3.20 3.22 -10.48
C VAL A 59 -3.83 4.57 -10.16
N MET A 60 -3.00 5.53 -9.74
CA MET A 60 -3.37 6.95 -9.60
C MET A 60 -2.48 7.81 -10.49
N ASN A 61 -3.06 8.41 -11.53
CA ASN A 61 -2.33 9.22 -12.50
C ASN A 61 -2.47 10.70 -12.16
N TYR A 62 -1.34 11.37 -11.90
CA TYR A 62 -1.34 12.81 -11.67
C TYR A 62 -1.61 13.55 -12.98
N TRP A 63 -2.63 14.40 -12.97
CA TRP A 63 -2.96 15.27 -14.09
C TRP A 63 -2.41 16.66 -13.79
N PHE A 64 -1.40 17.17 -14.51
CA PHE A 64 -0.63 16.56 -15.61
C PHE A 64 0.83 17.04 -15.58
N PHE A 65 1.69 16.45 -16.41
CA PHE A 65 3.12 16.80 -16.43
C PHE A 65 3.40 18.24 -16.89
N ARG A 66 3.15 18.58 -18.16
CA ARG A 66 3.35 19.93 -18.72
C ARG A 66 2.48 20.20 -19.95
N ARG A 67 2.40 21.46 -20.37
CA ARG A 67 1.91 21.87 -21.70
C ARG A 67 3.08 22.13 -22.67
N PRO A 68 2.86 22.04 -23.99
CA PRO A 68 3.91 22.31 -24.97
C PRO A 68 4.32 23.78 -25.03
N SER A 69 3.43 24.70 -24.65
CA SER A 69 3.67 26.15 -24.66
C SER A 69 2.73 26.87 -23.67
N ASP A 70 2.82 28.20 -23.66
CA ASP A 70 2.02 29.09 -22.82
C ASP A 70 0.63 29.43 -23.38
N SER A 71 0.25 28.90 -24.54
CA SER A 71 -1.00 29.27 -25.24
C SER A 71 -2.26 29.03 -24.41
N GLU A 72 -2.18 28.16 -23.41
CA GLU A 72 -3.31 27.77 -22.57
C GLU A 72 -3.22 28.36 -21.15
N LYS A 73 -2.30 29.28 -20.88
CA LYS A 73 -2.23 29.99 -19.58
C LYS A 73 -3.55 30.68 -19.21
N GLY A 74 -4.35 31.09 -20.21
CA GLY A 74 -5.70 31.65 -20.02
C GLY A 74 -6.78 30.63 -19.65
N GLN A 75 -6.45 29.35 -19.51
CA GLN A 75 -7.38 28.29 -19.10
C GLN A 75 -7.21 27.94 -17.63
N THR A 76 -8.30 27.85 -16.88
CA THR A 76 -8.25 27.57 -15.42
C THR A 76 -7.62 26.21 -15.10
N TRP A 77 -7.79 25.20 -15.96
CA TRP A 77 -7.20 23.88 -15.79
C TRP A 77 -5.67 23.85 -16.03
N TYR A 78 -5.06 24.90 -16.61
CA TYR A 78 -3.61 24.96 -16.86
C TYR A 78 -2.77 24.84 -15.58
N TYR A 79 -3.35 25.21 -14.44
CA TYR A 79 -2.66 25.33 -13.15
C TYR A 79 -2.63 24.03 -12.33
N PHE A 80 -2.91 22.89 -12.96
CA PHE A 80 -2.64 21.57 -12.42
C PHE A 80 -1.22 21.05 -12.75
N ARG A 81 -0.53 21.66 -13.72
CA ARG A 81 0.76 21.20 -14.24
C ARG A 81 1.81 20.97 -13.15
N LEU A 82 2.68 19.98 -13.35
CA LEU A 82 3.85 19.74 -12.50
C LEU A 82 5.03 20.64 -12.87
N VAL A 83 5.14 20.98 -14.15
CA VAL A 83 6.29 21.65 -14.73
C VAL A 83 5.80 22.71 -15.73
N GLU A 84 6.52 23.83 -15.80
CA GLU A 84 6.32 24.85 -16.82
C GLU A 84 6.66 24.32 -18.23
N PRO A 85 6.18 24.98 -19.30
CA PRO A 85 6.48 24.56 -20.68
C PRO A 85 7.98 24.53 -21.03
N ASP A 86 8.79 25.35 -20.35
CA ASP A 86 10.25 25.42 -20.48
C ASP A 86 11.01 24.41 -19.59
N PHE A 87 10.29 23.47 -18.98
CA PHE A 87 10.81 22.48 -18.03
C PHE A 87 11.19 23.00 -16.64
N THR A 88 10.85 24.25 -16.29
CA THR A 88 11.02 24.73 -14.90
C THR A 88 10.13 23.94 -13.95
N PRO A 89 10.68 23.21 -12.95
CA PRO A 89 9.89 22.43 -12.01
C PRO A 89 9.09 23.32 -11.05
N LEU A 90 7.82 23.00 -10.81
CA LEU A 90 7.03 23.61 -9.76
C LEU A 90 7.19 22.86 -8.42
N PRO A 91 6.84 23.45 -7.27
CA PRO A 91 6.98 22.80 -5.96
C PRO A 91 6.39 21.39 -5.90
N VAL A 92 5.26 21.16 -6.56
CA VAL A 92 4.60 19.83 -6.63
C VAL A 92 5.45 18.77 -7.33
N TYR A 93 6.21 19.12 -8.37
CA TYR A 93 7.11 18.18 -9.04
C TYR A 93 8.22 17.73 -8.09
N ASN A 94 8.83 18.69 -7.37
CA ASN A 94 9.90 18.40 -6.42
C ASN A 94 9.39 17.54 -5.26
N ALA A 95 8.21 17.86 -4.71
CA ALA A 95 7.62 17.09 -3.63
C ALA A 95 7.25 15.65 -4.05
N LEU A 96 6.67 15.47 -5.24
CA LEU A 96 6.38 14.13 -5.77
C LEU A 96 7.68 13.36 -6.06
N THR A 97 8.70 14.03 -6.60
CA THR A 97 10.03 13.45 -6.85
C THR A 97 10.62 12.92 -5.55
N GLU A 98 10.69 13.75 -4.51
CA GLU A 98 11.18 13.33 -3.19
C GLU A 98 10.35 12.17 -2.63
N TRP A 99 9.01 12.25 -2.71
CA TRP A 99 8.11 11.20 -2.24
C TRP A 99 8.36 9.85 -2.93
N MET A 100 8.62 9.86 -4.25
CA MET A 100 8.84 8.66 -5.06
C MET A 100 10.24 8.06 -4.92
N HIS A 101 11.25 8.85 -4.51
CA HIS A 101 12.62 8.36 -4.30
C HIS A 101 12.85 7.72 -2.92
N ARG A 102 11.83 7.70 -2.05
CA ARG A 102 11.93 6.98 -0.77
C ARG A 102 12.10 5.48 -1.00
N PRO A 103 12.78 4.76 -0.09
CA PRO A 103 13.01 3.34 -0.27
C PRO A 103 11.69 2.59 -0.50
N PRO A 104 11.61 1.77 -1.56
CA PRO A 104 10.37 1.12 -1.95
C PRO A 104 9.91 0.15 -0.87
N ALA A 105 8.60 -0.02 -0.75
CA ALA A 105 8.00 -1.04 0.09
C ALA A 105 6.75 -1.60 -0.61
N VAL A 106 6.45 -2.86 -0.36
CA VAL A 106 5.21 -3.49 -0.78
C VAL A 106 4.06 -2.93 0.06
N GLY A 107 3.10 -2.28 -0.59
CA GLY A 107 1.91 -1.74 0.07
C GLY A 107 0.83 -2.79 0.33
N LEU A 108 -0.32 -2.38 0.87
CA LEU A 108 -1.45 -3.28 1.09
C LEU A 108 -1.94 -3.97 -0.20
N GLY A 109 -2.46 -5.18 -0.08
CA GLY A 109 -3.04 -5.94 -1.20
C GLY A 109 -2.14 -7.04 -1.75
N PHE A 110 -2.52 -7.58 -2.91
CA PHE A 110 -1.76 -8.58 -3.65
C PHE A 110 -0.77 -7.89 -4.59
N HIS A 111 0.49 -8.34 -4.58
CA HIS A 111 1.55 -7.88 -5.46
C HIS A 111 2.24 -9.05 -6.14
N GLN A 112 2.57 -8.90 -7.42
CA GLN A 112 3.27 -9.92 -8.20
C GLN A 112 4.71 -10.11 -7.71
N GLU A 113 5.31 -11.22 -8.08
CA GLU A 113 6.69 -11.58 -7.83
C GLU A 113 7.71 -10.67 -8.56
N ASP A 114 7.28 -9.87 -9.53
CA ASP A 114 8.10 -8.87 -10.21
C ASP A 114 7.95 -7.45 -9.65
N HIS A 115 7.26 -7.29 -8.50
CA HIS A 115 7.08 -6.00 -7.86
C HIS A 115 8.44 -5.33 -7.59
N TRP A 116 8.58 -4.07 -8.01
CA TRP A 116 9.81 -3.29 -7.99
C TRP A 116 10.50 -3.13 -6.62
N ALA A 117 9.78 -3.35 -5.52
CA ALA A 117 10.33 -3.37 -4.16
C ALA A 117 11.06 -4.68 -3.78
N LEU A 118 11.03 -5.70 -4.64
CA LEU A 118 11.60 -7.02 -4.36
C LEU A 118 13.03 -7.11 -4.90
N HIS A 119 13.95 -7.49 -4.03
CA HIS A 119 15.37 -7.64 -4.37
C HIS A 119 15.78 -9.11 -4.26
N TYR A 120 15.99 -9.73 -5.42
CA TYR A 120 16.39 -11.11 -5.56
C TYR A 120 17.92 -11.22 -5.71
N GLU A 121 18.54 -12.07 -4.91
CA GLU A 121 19.97 -12.38 -4.95
C GLU A 121 20.19 -13.88 -5.19
N GLY A 122 21.12 -14.21 -6.07
CA GLY A 122 21.42 -15.60 -6.44
C GLY A 122 20.92 -15.97 -7.84
N GLN A 123 20.49 -17.23 -8.01
CA GLN A 123 20.13 -17.85 -9.29
C GLN A 123 18.62 -17.88 -9.56
N TRP A 124 17.87 -16.92 -9.00
CA TRP A 124 16.43 -16.81 -9.25
C TRP A 124 16.10 -16.74 -10.75
N ALA A 125 15.22 -17.63 -11.20
CA ALA A 125 14.72 -17.66 -12.57
C ALA A 125 13.25 -17.25 -12.62
N THR A 126 12.84 -16.62 -13.73
CA THR A 126 11.41 -16.44 -14.05
C THR A 126 10.94 -17.65 -14.83
N GLU A 127 9.93 -18.33 -14.30
CA GLU A 127 9.28 -19.47 -14.94
C GLU A 127 7.90 -19.04 -15.46
N ARG A 128 7.50 -19.56 -16.62
CA ARG A 128 6.18 -19.27 -17.22
C ARG A 128 5.23 -20.43 -16.98
N ASP A 129 4.05 -20.13 -16.48
CA ASP A 129 3.00 -21.10 -16.22
C ASP A 129 1.63 -20.42 -16.31
N GLY A 130 0.73 -20.94 -17.14
CA GLY A 130 -0.63 -20.38 -17.29
C GLY A 130 -1.50 -20.49 -16.03
N GLN A 131 -1.07 -21.29 -15.05
CA GLN A 131 -1.69 -21.38 -13.73
C GLN A 131 -1.11 -20.38 -12.72
N ALA A 132 -0.05 -19.66 -13.08
CA ALA A 132 0.51 -18.59 -12.24
C ALA A 132 -0.24 -17.28 -12.52
N VAL A 133 -0.22 -16.37 -11.53
CA VAL A 133 -0.89 -15.08 -11.70
C VAL A 133 -0.16 -14.29 -12.77
N LEU A 134 -0.91 -13.73 -13.73
CA LEU A 134 -0.35 -13.08 -14.92
C LEU A 134 0.66 -13.93 -15.74
N GLY A 135 0.71 -15.24 -15.51
CA GLY A 135 1.44 -16.21 -16.33
C GLY A 135 2.91 -16.45 -15.98
N ALA A 136 3.41 -15.93 -14.85
CA ALA A 136 4.79 -16.13 -14.42
C ALA A 136 4.94 -16.28 -12.90
N TYR A 137 6.04 -16.89 -12.47
CA TYR A 137 6.47 -16.93 -11.07
C TYR A 137 8.01 -16.94 -10.98
N ARG A 138 8.54 -16.70 -9.77
CA ARG A 138 9.98 -16.74 -9.48
C ARG A 138 10.35 -18.07 -8.83
N ARG A 139 11.33 -18.76 -9.40
CA ARG A 139 11.90 -19.99 -8.85
C ARG A 139 13.30 -19.72 -8.32
N GLY A 140 13.49 -19.89 -7.01
CA GLY A 140 14.79 -19.86 -6.35
C GLY A 140 15.26 -21.27 -5.98
N THR A 141 16.55 -21.41 -5.72
CA THR A 141 17.21 -22.65 -5.31
C THR A 141 17.99 -22.46 -4.02
N ALA A 142 18.41 -23.54 -3.37
CA ALA A 142 19.16 -23.47 -2.12
C ALA A 142 20.36 -22.49 -2.20
N GLY A 143 20.41 -21.55 -1.26
CA GLY A 143 21.39 -20.46 -1.22
C GLY A 143 20.87 -19.12 -1.72
N ASP A 144 19.79 -19.10 -2.49
CA ASP A 144 19.18 -17.88 -3.01
C ASP A 144 18.47 -17.08 -1.91
N ARG A 145 18.48 -15.75 -2.05
CA ARG A 145 17.90 -14.81 -1.08
C ARG A 145 16.91 -13.85 -1.74
N LEU A 146 15.90 -13.45 -1.00
CA LEU A 146 14.98 -12.36 -1.35
C LEU A 146 14.91 -11.40 -0.17
N THR A 147 15.06 -10.10 -0.43
CA THR A 147 14.87 -9.04 0.56
C THR A 147 13.90 -7.99 0.06
N PHE A 148 13.08 -7.45 0.97
CA PHE A 148 12.16 -6.36 0.67
C PHE A 148 11.60 -5.74 1.95
N ASP A 149 11.08 -4.52 1.83
CA ASP A 149 10.27 -3.90 2.88
C ASP A 149 8.77 -4.02 2.53
N PHE A 150 7.91 -4.07 3.53
CA PHE A 150 6.47 -3.90 3.35
C PHE A 150 5.85 -2.96 4.40
N ASP A 151 4.76 -2.29 4.04
CA ASP A 151 3.99 -1.43 4.92
C ASP A 151 2.65 -2.09 5.29
N GLY A 152 2.51 -2.59 6.52
CA GLY A 152 1.31 -3.30 6.96
C GLY A 152 1.42 -3.92 8.34
N THR A 153 0.58 -4.91 8.62
CA THR A 153 0.53 -5.62 9.93
C THR A 153 0.63 -7.14 9.82
N ALA A 154 0.54 -7.66 8.60
CA ALA A 154 0.61 -9.08 8.30
C ALA A 154 1.11 -9.28 6.86
N LEU A 155 1.80 -10.40 6.66
CA LEU A 155 2.46 -10.76 5.41
C LEU A 155 2.17 -12.23 5.07
N GLU A 156 1.80 -12.48 3.84
CA GLU A 156 1.60 -13.81 3.26
C GLU A 156 2.41 -13.92 1.95
N LEU A 157 3.00 -15.09 1.70
CA LEU A 157 3.61 -15.46 0.44
C LEU A 157 2.64 -16.34 -0.34
N VAL A 158 2.42 -16.04 -1.61
CA VAL A 158 1.65 -16.87 -2.53
C VAL A 158 2.62 -17.78 -3.25
N VAL A 159 2.41 -19.10 -3.10
CA VAL A 159 3.36 -20.13 -3.51
C VAL A 159 2.69 -21.15 -4.40
N ARG A 160 3.49 -21.91 -5.14
CA ARG A 160 2.97 -22.99 -6.00
C ARG A 160 2.62 -24.24 -5.21
N SER A 161 3.31 -24.49 -4.09
CA SER A 161 3.09 -25.65 -3.23
C SER A 161 3.17 -25.25 -1.74
N PRO A 162 2.21 -25.64 -0.88
CA PRO A 162 2.28 -25.33 0.54
C PRO A 162 3.45 -26.03 1.25
N ASN A 163 4.01 -27.10 0.66
CA ASN A 163 5.17 -27.82 1.18
C ASN A 163 6.47 -27.02 1.01
N ASP A 164 6.48 -26.00 0.15
CA ASP A 164 7.64 -25.11 -0.04
C ASP A 164 8.02 -24.35 1.24
N ARG A 165 7.10 -24.30 2.22
CA ARG A 165 7.37 -23.72 3.54
C ARG A 165 8.53 -24.36 4.29
N GLU A 166 8.81 -25.65 4.05
CA GLU A 166 9.89 -26.38 4.70
C GLU A 166 11.26 -26.10 4.03
N ARG A 167 11.24 -25.54 2.81
CA ARG A 167 12.40 -25.25 1.99
C ARG A 167 13.01 -23.88 2.24
N ILE A 168 12.33 -23.02 3.00
CA ILE A 168 12.74 -21.63 3.20
C ILE A 168 12.83 -21.26 4.68
N GLN A 169 13.52 -20.16 4.97
CA GLN A 169 13.37 -19.40 6.20
C GLN A 169 13.08 -17.97 5.88
N VAL A 170 12.17 -17.41 6.66
CA VAL A 170 11.83 -16.00 6.57
C VAL A 170 12.11 -15.35 7.92
N TRP A 171 12.69 -14.16 7.88
CA TRP A 171 12.85 -13.26 9.00
C TRP A 171 12.04 -12.00 8.73
N VAL A 172 11.40 -11.48 9.79
CA VAL A 172 10.77 -10.17 9.78
C VAL A 172 11.39 -9.36 10.90
N ASP A 173 11.94 -8.20 10.57
CA ASP A 173 12.68 -7.33 11.50
C ASP A 173 13.78 -8.10 12.27
N GLY A 174 14.52 -8.95 11.54
CA GLY A 174 15.60 -9.79 12.08
C GLY A 174 15.15 -10.99 12.92
N ARG A 175 13.85 -11.22 13.10
CA ARG A 175 13.31 -12.35 13.88
C ARG A 175 12.85 -13.47 12.97
N PRO A 176 13.24 -14.73 13.19
CA PRO A 176 12.78 -15.84 12.35
C PRO A 176 11.29 -16.13 12.58
N HIS A 177 10.56 -16.36 11.50
CA HIS A 177 9.14 -16.68 11.52
C HIS A 177 8.88 -18.13 11.07
N ARG A 178 7.93 -18.79 11.75
CA ARG A 178 7.42 -20.11 11.33
C ARG A 178 6.22 -19.92 10.41
N LEU A 179 6.35 -20.42 9.20
CA LEU A 179 5.33 -20.30 8.17
C LEU A 179 4.14 -21.21 8.46
N ARG A 180 2.93 -20.72 8.16
CA ARG A 180 1.69 -21.50 8.28
C ARG A 180 0.86 -21.34 7.03
N GLU A 181 0.35 -22.44 6.52
CA GLU A 181 -0.67 -22.40 5.49
C GLU A 181 -1.95 -21.78 6.04
N VAL A 182 -2.56 -20.87 5.28
CA VAL A 182 -3.78 -20.16 5.68
C VAL A 182 -4.95 -20.36 4.71
N GLY A 183 -4.70 -20.97 3.56
CA GLY A 183 -5.71 -21.25 2.54
C GLY A 183 -5.36 -20.61 1.18
N PRO A 184 -6.26 -20.70 0.20
CA PRO A 184 -6.03 -20.11 -1.11
C PRO A 184 -5.92 -18.58 -1.03
N ALA A 185 -4.97 -18.05 -1.79
CA ALA A 185 -4.87 -16.63 -2.05
C ALA A 185 -6.15 -16.13 -2.76
N PRO A 186 -6.60 -14.90 -2.45
CA PRO A 186 -7.71 -14.28 -3.17
C PRO A 186 -7.44 -14.28 -4.68
N TYR A 187 -8.50 -14.45 -5.48
CA TYR A 187 -8.50 -14.35 -6.96
C TYR A 187 -7.79 -15.46 -7.74
N THR A 188 -6.90 -16.25 -7.10
CA THR A 188 -6.00 -17.16 -7.84
C THR A 188 -6.14 -18.61 -7.41
N GLN A 189 -6.75 -18.88 -6.24
CA GLN A 189 -6.83 -20.20 -5.61
C GLN A 189 -5.45 -20.83 -5.29
N ALA A 190 -4.35 -20.11 -5.54
CA ALA A 190 -3.00 -20.57 -5.25
C ALA A 190 -2.78 -20.68 -3.73
N PRO A 191 -2.04 -21.68 -3.23
CA PRO A 191 -1.71 -21.78 -1.82
C PRO A 191 -1.02 -20.52 -1.28
N SER A 192 -1.37 -20.12 -0.05
CA SER A 192 -0.69 -19.01 0.64
C SER A 192 -0.11 -19.42 1.99
N LEU A 193 1.10 -18.94 2.26
CA LEU A 193 1.85 -19.14 3.48
C LEU A 193 1.91 -17.84 4.26
N ARG A 194 1.33 -17.83 5.46
CA ARG A 194 1.45 -16.72 6.39
C ARG A 194 2.85 -16.69 6.99
N VAL A 195 3.52 -15.55 6.83
CA VAL A 195 4.82 -15.25 7.43
C VAL A 195 4.61 -14.63 8.81
N ALA A 196 3.84 -13.54 8.87
CA ALA A 196 3.65 -12.76 10.09
C ALA A 196 2.22 -12.22 10.19
N ARG A 197 1.82 -11.90 11.42
CA ARG A 197 0.52 -11.28 11.74
C ARG A 197 0.56 -10.54 13.06
N GLY A 198 -0.30 -9.55 13.21
CA GLY A 198 -0.38 -8.73 14.43
C GLY A 198 0.89 -7.94 14.68
N LEU A 199 1.65 -7.62 13.63
CA LEU A 199 2.75 -6.67 13.71
C LEU A 199 2.20 -5.25 13.98
N PRO A 200 2.98 -4.36 14.62
CA PRO A 200 2.64 -2.94 14.67
C PRO A 200 2.35 -2.41 13.27
N ASN A 201 1.42 -1.47 13.13
CA ASN A 201 1.18 -0.86 11.83
C ASN A 201 2.38 -0.02 11.41
N GLY A 202 3.05 -0.39 10.33
CA GLY A 202 4.20 0.36 9.82
C GLY A 202 5.03 -0.45 8.83
N ARG A 203 6.26 0.02 8.65
CA ARG A 203 7.25 -0.60 7.79
C ARG A 203 7.94 -1.76 8.51
N HIS A 204 8.14 -2.86 7.78
CA HIS A 204 8.85 -4.04 8.25
C HIS A 204 9.84 -4.53 7.19
N HIS A 205 11.00 -4.99 7.64
CA HIS A 205 12.03 -5.54 6.77
C HIS A 205 11.90 -7.07 6.71
N VAL A 206 11.94 -7.63 5.50
CA VAL A 206 11.85 -9.07 5.26
C VAL A 206 13.14 -9.57 4.64
N GLU A 207 13.64 -10.65 5.21
CA GLU A 207 14.67 -11.48 4.60
C GLU A 207 14.12 -12.89 4.40
N LEU A 208 14.27 -13.45 3.21
CA LEU A 208 13.93 -14.82 2.88
C LEU A 208 15.18 -15.51 2.33
N ALA A 209 15.47 -16.71 2.82
CA ALA A 209 16.52 -17.58 2.28
C ALA A 209 15.93 -18.94 1.91
N VAL A 210 16.26 -19.41 0.71
CA VAL A 210 15.98 -20.78 0.28
C VAL A 210 17.06 -21.69 0.85
N LYS A 211 16.66 -22.67 1.67
CA LYS A 211 17.56 -23.59 2.36
C LYS A 211 17.82 -24.87 1.59
N ASP A 212 16.80 -25.39 0.93
CA ASP A 212 16.83 -26.71 0.32
C ASP A 212 15.88 -26.78 -0.88
N GLY A 213 16.30 -27.51 -1.92
CA GLY A 213 15.55 -27.66 -3.16
C GLY A 213 15.12 -26.35 -3.81
N ASP A 214 13.99 -26.41 -4.53
CA ASP A 214 13.42 -25.28 -5.26
C ASP A 214 12.29 -24.62 -4.47
N PHE A 215 12.22 -23.30 -4.51
CA PHE A 215 11.14 -22.49 -3.93
C PHE A 215 10.48 -21.64 -5.00
N SER A 216 9.15 -21.69 -5.10
CA SER A 216 8.40 -20.96 -6.12
C SER A 216 7.49 -19.89 -5.51
N LEU A 217 7.81 -18.63 -5.79
CA LEU A 217 7.05 -17.45 -5.37
C LEU A 217 6.23 -16.89 -6.54
N ASP A 218 4.91 -16.88 -6.37
CA ASP A 218 3.92 -16.35 -7.33
C ASP A 218 3.48 -14.92 -6.95
N GLY A 219 3.55 -14.58 -5.67
CA GLY A 219 3.22 -13.23 -5.23
C GLY A 219 3.28 -13.02 -3.73
N ILE A 220 2.93 -11.81 -3.30
CA ILE A 220 2.96 -11.37 -1.91
C ILE A 220 1.64 -10.71 -1.57
N ILE A 221 1.11 -11.00 -0.38
CA ILE A 221 -0.07 -10.31 0.14
C ILE A 221 0.30 -9.60 1.43
N VAL A 222 0.08 -8.28 1.44
CA VAL A 222 0.23 -7.46 2.64
C VAL A 222 -1.16 -7.07 3.15
N ARG A 223 -1.38 -7.22 4.46
CA ARG A 223 -2.67 -6.93 5.08
C ARG A 223 -2.55 -5.93 6.22
N GLN A 224 -3.61 -5.14 6.37
CA GLN A 224 -3.89 -4.38 7.58
C GLN A 224 -5.00 -5.11 8.36
N GLU A 225 -4.60 -5.91 9.34
CA GLU A 225 -5.53 -6.59 10.25
C GLU A 225 -5.94 -5.61 11.35
N ALA A 226 -7.22 -5.59 11.69
CA ALA A 226 -7.69 -4.82 12.84
C ALA A 226 -6.94 -5.27 14.11
N PRO A 227 -6.54 -4.34 14.99
CA PRO A 227 -5.98 -4.69 16.28
C PRO A 227 -6.96 -5.64 16.98
N ARG A 228 -6.49 -6.82 17.38
CA ARG A 228 -7.29 -7.71 18.22
C ARG A 228 -7.31 -7.16 19.63
N TRP A 229 -8.06 -6.08 19.84
CA TRP A 229 -8.42 -5.69 21.20
C TRP A 229 -9.30 -6.80 21.76
N PRO A 230 -8.94 -7.41 22.88
CA PRO A 230 -9.81 -8.39 23.46
C PRO A 230 -11.09 -7.66 23.91
N LEU A 231 -12.26 -8.24 23.63
CA LEU A 231 -13.58 -7.65 23.90
C LEU A 231 -13.73 -7.13 25.35
N TRP A 232 -12.97 -7.67 26.31
CA TRP A 232 -12.97 -7.19 27.69
C TRP A 232 -12.39 -5.77 27.87
N ALA A 233 -11.49 -5.32 26.99
CA ALA A 233 -10.97 -3.94 27.02
C ALA A 233 -12.02 -2.91 26.60
N ALA A 234 -12.99 -3.29 25.76
CA ALA A 234 -14.15 -2.47 25.41
C ALA A 234 -15.26 -2.51 26.48
N LEU A 235 -15.34 -3.60 27.25
CA LEU A 235 -16.28 -3.72 28.39
C LEU A 235 -15.80 -2.99 29.64
N GLY A 236 -14.48 -2.92 29.87
CA GLY A 236 -13.88 -2.20 31.01
C GLY A 236 -14.16 -0.69 31.00
N THR A 237 -14.20 -0.06 29.82
CA THR A 237 -14.57 1.36 29.66
C THR A 237 -16.06 1.61 29.88
N LEU A 238 -16.95 0.67 29.51
CA LEU A 238 -18.38 0.77 29.80
C LEU A 238 -18.70 0.54 31.29
N ALA A 239 -18.01 -0.40 31.95
CA ALA A 239 -18.19 -0.63 33.38
C ALA A 239 -17.66 0.54 34.24
N ALA A 240 -16.54 1.15 33.85
CA ALA A 240 -16.02 2.35 34.53
C ALA A 240 -16.93 3.57 34.37
N ALA A 241 -17.55 3.75 33.20
CA ALA A 241 -18.53 4.81 32.97
C ALA A 241 -19.87 4.58 33.70
N GLY A 242 -20.34 3.32 33.77
CA GLY A 242 -21.55 2.95 34.51
C GLY A 242 -21.39 3.02 36.03
N GLY A 243 -20.25 2.61 36.57
CA GLY A 243 -19.94 2.68 38.00
C GLY A 243 -19.79 4.11 38.53
N ALA A 244 -19.23 5.01 37.71
CA ALA A 244 -19.11 6.43 38.06
C ALA A 244 -20.47 7.17 38.11
N PHE A 245 -21.48 6.70 37.36
CA PHE A 245 -22.80 7.31 37.34
C PHE A 245 -23.70 6.86 38.51
N PHE A 246 -23.56 5.61 38.98
CA PHE A 246 -24.33 5.10 40.12
C PHE A 246 -23.74 5.47 41.50
N GLY A 247 -22.43 5.74 41.60
CA GLY A 247 -21.78 6.09 42.87
C GLY A 247 -22.08 7.49 43.42
N LYS A 248 -22.72 8.39 42.64
CA LYS A 248 -22.91 9.80 43.03
C LYS A 248 -24.33 10.18 43.50
N ARG A 249 -25.29 9.26 43.58
CA ARG A 249 -26.70 9.61 43.86
C ARG A 249 -27.24 9.27 45.26
N VAL A 250 -26.42 8.76 46.18
CA VAL A 250 -26.88 8.49 47.56
C VAL A 250 -25.96 9.20 48.56
N ARG A 251 -26.25 10.47 48.82
CA ARG A 251 -25.97 11.18 50.09
C ARG A 251 -26.50 12.62 49.99
N ARG A 252 -27.74 12.81 50.41
CA ARG A 252 -28.25 14.04 51.06
C ARG A 252 -29.67 13.74 51.55
N ALA A 253 -29.77 13.41 52.83
CA ALA A 253 -31.00 13.47 53.61
C ALA A 253 -30.83 14.64 54.59
N TRP A 254 -31.76 15.59 54.49
CA TRP A 254 -32.37 16.29 55.61
C TRP A 254 -33.87 16.17 55.39
#